data_AF-A0ABD0R1L1-F1
#
_entry.id   AF-A0ABD0R1L1-F1
#
_cell.length_a   1.000
_cell.length_b   1.000
_cell.length_c   1.000
_cell.angle_alpha   90.00
_cell.angle_beta   90.00
_cell.angle_gamma   90.00
#
_symmetry.space_group_name_H-M   'P 1'
#
loop_
_entity.id
_entity.type
_entity.pdbx_description
1 polymer ?
#
loop_
_entity_poly.entity_id
_entity_poly.type
_entity_poly.pdbx_seq_one_letter_code
_entity_poly.pdbx_strand_id
1 'polypeptide(L)' 'RIFPYVLAMVGNGTISYDHERDGRPTELGGCNAMVRNLKHDSFLFMRYVRRRLT' A
#
# COMPACT_ATOMS: atom_id res chain seq x y z
N ARG A 1 -13.35 -3.28 1.29
CA ARG A 1 -12.32 -3.37 0.22
C ARG A 1 -12.24 -4.80 -0.25
N ILE A 2 -11.72 -5.01 -1.47
CA ILE A 2 -11.44 -6.36 -1.98
C ILE A 2 -9.96 -6.61 -1.75
N PHE A 3 -9.66 -7.73 -1.09
CA PHE A 3 -8.29 -8.14 -0.80
C PHE A 3 -7.80 -9.14 -1.86
N PRO A 4 -6.49 -9.19 -2.14
CA PRO A 4 -5.41 -8.43 -1.51
C PRO A 4 -5.35 -6.96 -1.96
N TYR A 5 -4.84 -6.10 -1.08
CA TYR A 5 -4.83 -4.65 -1.27
C TYR A 5 -3.43 -4.10 -0.99
N VAL A 6 -2.91 -3.27 -1.90
CA VAL A 6 -1.65 -2.55 -1.70
C VAL A 6 -2.01 -1.10 -1.36
N LEU A 7 -1.50 -0.60 -0.24
CA LEU A 7 -1.72 0.77 0.22
C LEU A 7 -0.40 1.48 0.50
N ALA A 8 -0.43 2.79 0.43
CA ALA A 8 0.67 3.68 0.82
C ALA A 8 0.27 4.50 2.05
N MET A 9 1.21 4.66 2.99
CA MET A 9 1.08 5.48 4.20
C MET A 9 2.37 6.27 4.38
N VAL A 10 2.28 7.52 4.86
CA VAL A 10 3.44 8.34 5.26
C VAL A 10 3.25 8.76 6.71
N GLY A 11 4.28 8.57 7.53
CA GLY A 11 4.31 8.97 8.94
C GLY A 11 5.44 9.94 9.22
N ASN A 12 5.24 10.78 10.25
CA ASN A 12 6.24 11.71 10.81
C ASN A 12 6.82 11.21 12.14
N GLY A 13 6.58 9.95 12.50
CA GLY A 13 7.05 9.33 13.75
C GLY A 13 6.01 9.25 14.88
N THR A 14 4.86 9.94 14.78
CA THR A 14 3.80 9.89 15.81
C THR A 14 2.60 9.03 15.42
N ILE A 15 2.49 8.64 14.16
CA ILE A 15 1.36 7.89 13.62
C ILE A 15 1.74 6.40 13.56
N SER A 16 0.95 5.55 14.23
CA SER A 16 1.09 4.09 14.19
C SER A 16 0.21 3.46 13.12
N TYR A 17 0.61 2.27 12.65
CA TYR A 17 -0.22 1.46 11.76
C TYR A 17 -1.29 0.71 12.57
N ASP A 18 -2.55 0.92 12.22
CA ASP A 18 -3.69 0.22 12.84
C ASP A 18 -3.93 -1.13 12.15
N HIS A 19 -3.45 -2.22 12.78
CA HIS A 19 -3.53 -3.56 12.19
C HIS A 19 -4.98 -4.08 12.08
N GLU A 20 -5.84 -3.79 13.06
CA GLU A 20 -7.23 -4.27 13.09
C GLU A 20 -8.08 -3.70 11.96
N ARG A 21 -7.66 -2.57 11.40
CA ARG A 21 -8.33 -1.90 10.28
C ARG A 21 -7.47 -1.82 9.03
N ASP A 22 -6.45 -2.66 8.92
CA ASP A 22 -5.53 -2.73 7.77
C ASP A 22 -4.93 -1.36 7.39
N GLY A 23 -4.58 -0.53 8.37
CA GLY A 23 -4.02 0.80 8.16
C GLY A 23 -4.96 1.81 7.49
N ARG A 24 -6.25 1.48 7.33
CA ARG A 24 -7.25 2.32 6.66
C ARG A 24 -7.32 3.77 7.15
N PRO A 25 -7.21 4.08 8.47
CA PRO A 25 -7.30 5.46 8.93
C PRO A 25 -6.16 6.37 8.45
N THR A 26 -5.02 5.80 8.08
CA THR A 26 -3.76 6.54 7.82
C THR A 26 -3.26 6.35 6.39
N GLU A 27 -4.12 5.85 5.51
CA GLU A 27 -3.80 5.62 4.12
C GLU A 27 -3.82 6.91 3.29
N LEU A 28 -2.83 7.04 2.41
CA LEU A 28 -2.76 8.09 1.40
C LEU A 28 -3.37 7.67 0.06
N GLY A 29 -3.33 6.38 -0.26
CA GLY A 29 -3.92 5.80 -1.46
C GLY A 29 -3.52 4.34 -1.63
N GLY A 30 -4.19 3.64 -2.53
CA GLY A 30 -3.93 2.22 -2.77
C GLY A 30 -4.77 1.65 -3.89
N CYS A 31 -4.57 0.37 -4.18
CA CYS A 31 -5.31 -0.38 -5.18
C CYS A 31 -5.50 -1.85 -4.76
N ASN A 32 -6.57 -2.46 -5.28
CA ASN A 32 -6.72 -3.91 -5.19
C ASN A 32 -5.65 -4.56 -6.10
N ALA A 33 -4.89 -5.52 -5.59
CA ALA A 33 -3.82 -6.17 -6.33
C ALA A 33 -3.81 -7.69 -6.07
N MET A 34 -4.12 -8.47 -7.10
CA MET A 34 -4.17 -9.93 -7.01
C MET A 34 -2.78 -10.52 -7.23
N VAL A 35 -1.93 -10.47 -6.20
CA VAL A 35 -0.51 -10.88 -6.28
C VAL A 35 -0.20 -12.21 -5.59
N ARG A 36 -1.20 -12.88 -5.01
CA ARG A 36 -1.02 -14.14 -4.26
C ARG A 36 -1.23 -15.35 -5.19
N ASN A 37 -0.42 -16.39 -5.00
CA ASN A 37 -0.56 -17.72 -5.64
C ASN A 37 -0.52 -17.70 -7.18
N LEU A 38 0.31 -16.83 -7.76
CA LEU A 38 0.53 -16.80 -9.21
C LEU A 38 1.67 -17.76 -9.58
N LYS A 39 1.57 -18.37 -10.77
CA LYS A 39 2.61 -19.27 -11.33
C LYS A 39 3.77 -18.52 -12.00
N HIS A 40 3.85 -17.22 -11.81
CA HIS A 40 4.86 -16.32 -12.36
C HIS A 40 5.22 -15.28 -11.30
N ASP A 41 6.39 -14.69 -11.47
CA ASP A 41 6.89 -13.66 -10.56
C ASP A 41 6.07 -12.38 -10.67
N SER A 42 5.76 -11.79 -9.52
CA SER A 42 5.05 -10.51 -9.42
C SER A 42 6.03 -9.43 -9.00
N PHE A 43 5.99 -8.29 -9.69
CA PHE A 43 6.90 -7.18 -9.44
C PHE A 43 6.11 -5.94 -9.04
N LEU A 44 6.63 -5.19 -8.06
CA LEU A 44 6.13 -3.89 -7.66
C LEU A 44 7.19 -2.84 -7.96
N PHE A 45 6.77 -1.73 -8.57
CA PHE A 45 7.63 -0.59 -8.84
C PHE A 45 7.10 0.63 -8.10
N MET A 46 7.94 1.23 -7.27
CA MET A 46 7.63 2.46 -6.54
C MET A 46 8.58 3.55 -7.00
N ARG A 47 8.03 4.69 -7.41
CA ARG A 47 8.78 5.82 -7.92
C ARG A 47 8.33 7.11 -7.27
N TYR A 48 9.30 7.86 -6.78
CA TYR A 48 9.08 9.20 -6.25
C TYR A 48 9.81 10.25 -7.09
N VAL A 49 9.06 11.13 -7.76
CA VAL A 49 9.61 12.20 -8.60
C VAL A 49 8.77 13.45 -8.45
N ARG A 50 9.43 14.61 -8.25
CA ARG A 50 8.77 15.92 -8.17
C ARG A 50 7.57 15.93 -7.21
N ARG A 51 7.76 15.38 -6.01
CA ARG A 51 6.72 15.27 -4.97
C ARG A 51 5.54 14.36 -5.32
N ARG A 52 5.65 13.52 -6.35
CA ARG A 52 4.65 12.52 -6.71
C ARG A 52 5.18 11.12 -6.45
N LEU A 53 4.48 10.37 -5.61
CA LEU A 53 4.65 8.93 -5.43
C LEU A 53 3.72 8.19 -6.41
N THR A 54 4.26 7.22 -7.15
CA THR A 54 3.55 6.33 -8.06
C THR A 54 4.03 4.90 -7.86
#